data_AF-A0A4U0MYI3-F1
#
_entry.id   AF-A0A4U0MYI3-F1
#
_cell.length_a   1.000
_cell.length_b   1.000
_cell.length_c   1.000
_cell.angle_alpha   90.00
_cell.angle_beta   90.00
_cell.angle_gamma   90.00
#
_symmetry.space_group_name_H-M   'P 1'
#
loop_
_entity.id
_entity.type
_entity.pdbx_description
1 polymer ?
#
loop_
_entity_poly.entity_id
_entity_poly.type
_entity_poly.pdbx_seq_one_letter_code
_entity_poly.pdbx_strand_id
1 'polypeptide(L)'
;MTTVTAAPAVRRGGSRDLAGTGALLRLALRRDRIMIPVWVLALGLTVVSLGSTMETLYETAAQRADVAHSMNTNGSLRAMYGPVFSDSIGGLVAWRIGGMAAVLAAVMSLLIVVRHTREEEETGRQELLSAAMVGRRAPLTAALLAALVANAALALLITAGMATSGQPAGGSLALGLGMGGTGMLFAGLAAIIAQLTESARLAKGLTGAVLGLAFVLRAAGDAASQNASSPLTWISPVGWAENLRAFADERWWVLLLFLAALAVTVSAAYALTARRDLGMSFLPARPGPARAPASLNGAFGLAWRLQRTTLLGWAFGFAFAGAVFGGIADAAADLVGGNEQTREIFERMGGQQALAEAFLATMVGMLGMVAALYAAGSVLRLRGEETGDRAEPVLAGAVGRLRWAASHLVIAYLGTAVVLTVGGLALGISYGIAVEDVGAQIGPVLGAAVAQIPAVWVLTSLTVLLFGVLPKAAAAAWAVVGACLAIGWIGPALKLPDWVLDLSPYGHLPKLPGSDVTAAPFLWLLALSALLLVAGLAGFRRRDIG
;
A
#
# COMPACT_ATOMS: atom_id res chain seq x y z
N MET A 1 53.62 -9.69 55.49
CA MET A 1 53.19 -8.59 54.59
C MET A 1 52.79 -9.20 53.26
N THR A 2 51.49 -9.43 53.05
CA THR A 2 50.91 -9.86 51.77
C THR A 2 50.28 -8.64 51.13
N THR A 3 50.91 -8.13 50.07
CA THR A 3 50.39 -7.02 49.27
C THR A 3 49.24 -7.52 48.40
N VAL A 4 48.01 -7.19 48.80
CA VAL A 4 46.81 -7.38 47.98
C VAL A 4 46.88 -6.38 46.83
N THR A 5 47.10 -6.88 45.61
CA THR A 5 46.94 -6.09 44.39
C THR A 5 45.47 -5.73 44.22
N ALA A 6 45.15 -4.46 44.43
CA ALA A 6 43.82 -3.92 44.18
C ALA A 6 43.46 -4.14 42.70
N ALA A 7 42.32 -4.77 42.44
CA ALA A 7 41.78 -4.92 41.10
C ALA A 7 41.64 -3.53 40.44
N PRO A 8 41.99 -3.38 39.16
CA PRO A 8 41.90 -2.09 38.49
C PRO A 8 40.45 -1.60 38.57
N ALA A 9 40.28 -0.38 39.06
CA ALA A 9 38.97 0.26 39.10
C ALA A 9 38.39 0.28 37.68
N VAL A 10 37.32 -0.48 37.47
CA VAL A 10 36.51 -0.41 36.25
C VAL A 10 36.05 1.04 36.16
N ARG A 11 36.67 1.82 35.26
CA ARG A 11 36.15 3.13 34.89
C ARG A 11 34.72 2.91 34.43
N ARG A 12 33.74 3.31 35.23
CA ARG A 12 32.34 3.46 34.80
C ARG A 12 32.30 4.59 33.78
N GLY A 13 32.78 4.33 32.57
CA GLY A 13 32.51 5.19 31.42
C GLY A 13 30.99 5.24 31.24
N GLY A 14 30.44 6.45 31.17
CA GLY A 14 28.99 6.67 31.05
C GLY A 14 28.36 5.76 30.00
N SER A 15 27.13 5.30 30.26
CA SER A 15 26.42 4.36 29.40
C SER A 15 26.47 4.84 27.95
N ARG A 16 27.23 4.15 27.10
CA ARG A 16 27.32 4.47 25.67
C ARG A 16 26.10 3.88 24.95
N ASP A 17 24.90 4.21 25.42
CA ASP A 17 23.63 3.66 24.91
C ASP A 17 23.40 3.97 23.43
N LEU A 18 24.11 4.98 22.89
CA LEU A 18 24.07 5.41 21.50
C LEU A 18 25.37 5.07 20.73
N ALA A 19 26.31 4.33 21.31
CA ALA A 19 27.51 3.90 20.57
C ALA A 19 27.12 3.09 19.33
N GLY A 20 27.80 3.35 18.21
CA GLY A 20 27.54 2.67 16.95
C GLY A 20 26.39 3.24 16.10
N THR A 21 25.61 4.22 16.61
CA THR A 21 24.47 4.80 15.85
C THR A 21 24.87 5.30 14.46
N GLY A 22 25.98 6.03 14.34
CA GLY A 22 26.43 6.54 13.03
C GLY A 22 26.83 5.45 12.04
N ALA A 23 27.42 4.35 12.53
CA ALA A 23 27.78 3.20 11.68
C ALA A 23 26.51 2.45 11.22
N LEU A 24 25.56 2.25 12.13
CA LEU A 24 24.27 1.63 11.82
C LEU A 24 23.43 2.50 10.85
N LEU A 25 23.39 3.82 11.04
CA LEU A 25 22.72 4.73 10.11
C LEU A 25 23.35 4.65 8.72
N ARG A 26 24.68 4.67 8.62
CA ARG A 26 25.38 4.51 7.34
C ARG A 26 25.05 3.18 6.68
N LEU A 27 24.99 2.09 7.45
CA LEU A 27 24.60 0.78 6.95
C LEU A 27 23.15 0.78 6.46
N ALA A 28 22.22 1.34 7.24
CA ALA A 28 20.81 1.45 6.88
C ALA A 28 20.62 2.22 5.55
N LEU A 29 21.25 3.39 5.42
CA LEU A 29 21.21 4.20 4.19
C LEU A 29 21.86 3.47 3.00
N ARG A 30 22.94 2.71 3.20
CA ARG A 30 23.53 1.88 2.14
C ARG A 30 22.60 0.77 1.69
N ARG A 31 21.93 0.10 2.63
CA ARG A 31 20.99 -0.99 2.33
C ARG A 31 19.73 -0.49 1.64
N ASP A 32 19.37 0.77 1.89
CA ASP A 32 18.19 1.40 1.33
C ASP A 32 18.50 2.43 0.23
N ARG A 33 19.71 2.38 -0.33
CA ARG A 33 20.20 3.28 -1.39
C ARG A 33 19.37 3.27 -2.69
N ILE A 34 18.53 2.24 -2.87
CA ILE A 34 17.57 2.16 -3.98
C ILE A 34 16.18 2.52 -3.46
N MET A 35 15.76 1.89 -2.37
CA MET A 35 14.42 2.04 -1.81
C MET A 35 14.11 3.50 -1.46
N ILE A 36 14.95 4.17 -0.65
CA ILE A 36 14.68 5.55 -0.21
C ILE A 36 14.65 6.50 -1.42
N PRO A 37 15.66 6.54 -2.32
CA PRO A 37 15.60 7.43 -3.47
C PRO A 37 14.42 7.15 -4.40
N VAL A 38 14.09 5.89 -4.66
CA VAL A 38 12.93 5.55 -5.50
C VAL A 38 11.63 6.05 -4.87
N TRP A 39 11.42 5.85 -3.56
CA TRP A 39 10.25 6.39 -2.87
C TRP A 39 10.21 7.92 -2.90
N VAL A 40 11.32 8.57 -2.55
CA VAL A 40 11.43 10.04 -2.52
C VAL A 40 11.18 10.63 -3.90
N LEU A 41 11.82 10.09 -4.95
CA LEU A 41 11.66 10.57 -6.32
C LEU A 41 10.26 10.27 -6.85
N ALA A 42 9.75 9.04 -6.69
CA ALA A 42 8.43 8.68 -7.17
C ALA A 42 7.34 9.56 -6.53
N LEU A 43 7.36 9.70 -5.19
CA LEU A 43 6.38 10.53 -4.50
C LEU A 43 6.58 12.03 -4.79
N GLY A 44 7.80 12.53 -4.61
CA GLY A 44 8.07 13.96 -4.75
C GLY A 44 7.88 14.45 -6.19
N LEU A 45 8.37 13.72 -7.19
CA LEU A 45 8.16 14.10 -8.59
C LEU A 45 6.70 13.98 -9.01
N THR A 46 5.94 13.01 -8.47
CA THR A 46 4.50 12.94 -8.74
C THR A 46 3.80 14.20 -8.23
N VAL A 47 4.09 14.64 -7.00
CA VAL A 47 3.53 15.89 -6.45
C VAL A 47 3.89 17.10 -7.31
N VAL A 48 5.17 17.23 -7.68
CA VAL A 48 5.66 18.37 -8.48
C VAL A 48 5.07 18.37 -9.89
N SER A 49 4.99 17.21 -10.54
CA SER A 49 4.42 17.06 -11.90
C SER A 49 2.93 17.40 -11.98
N LEU A 50 2.23 17.37 -10.84
CA LEU A 50 0.81 17.65 -10.81
C LEU A 50 0.53 19.15 -10.99
N GLY A 51 1.49 20.03 -10.67
CA GLY A 51 1.34 21.48 -10.88
C GLY A 51 1.10 21.83 -12.34
N SER A 52 1.97 21.35 -13.24
CA SER A 52 1.81 21.57 -14.68
C SER A 52 0.56 20.88 -15.25
N THR A 53 0.19 19.73 -14.69
CA THR A 53 -1.06 19.04 -15.07
C THR A 53 -2.29 19.87 -14.67
N MET A 54 -2.30 20.49 -13.50
CA MET A 54 -3.40 21.37 -13.07
C MET A 54 -3.44 22.67 -13.88
N GLU A 55 -2.28 23.24 -14.24
CA GLU A 55 -2.19 24.41 -15.11
C GLU A 55 -2.79 24.16 -16.50
N THR A 56 -2.46 23.01 -17.09
CA THR A 56 -2.96 22.64 -18.43
C THR A 56 -4.43 22.23 -18.42
N LEU A 57 -4.91 21.60 -17.34
CA LEU A 57 -6.33 21.23 -17.22
C LEU A 57 -7.23 22.42 -16.85
N TYR A 58 -6.72 23.37 -16.06
CA TYR A 58 -7.50 24.48 -15.51
C TYR A 58 -6.77 25.82 -15.66
N GLU A 59 -6.68 26.28 -16.91
CA GLU A 59 -5.93 27.47 -17.30
C GLU A 59 -6.47 28.75 -16.63
N THR A 60 -7.79 28.91 -16.59
CA THR A 60 -8.42 30.15 -16.09
C THR A 60 -8.73 30.11 -14.59
N ALA A 61 -8.72 31.26 -13.94
CA ALA A 61 -9.10 31.38 -12.52
C ALA A 61 -10.56 30.95 -12.29
N ALA A 62 -11.46 31.24 -13.24
CA ALA A 62 -12.86 30.82 -13.17
C ALA A 62 -13.00 29.29 -13.15
N GLN A 63 -12.31 28.57 -14.05
CA GLN A 63 -12.30 27.10 -14.04
C GLN A 63 -11.79 26.52 -12.73
N ARG A 64 -10.73 27.09 -12.16
CA ARG A 64 -10.20 26.64 -10.86
C ARG A 64 -11.17 26.89 -9.71
N ALA A 65 -11.85 28.01 -9.70
CA ALA A 65 -12.88 28.32 -8.71
C ALA A 65 -14.09 27.39 -8.83
N ASP A 66 -14.53 27.07 -10.05
CA ASP A 66 -15.64 26.13 -10.32
C ASP A 66 -15.29 24.71 -9.88
N VAL A 67 -14.06 24.27 -10.12
CA VAL A 67 -13.56 22.98 -9.62
C VAL A 67 -13.52 22.99 -8.10
N ALA A 68 -12.98 24.04 -7.47
CA ALA A 68 -12.96 24.13 -6.02
C ALA A 68 -14.37 24.07 -5.41
N HIS A 69 -15.34 24.75 -6.04
CA HIS A 69 -16.73 24.77 -5.59
C HIS A 69 -17.44 23.42 -5.77
N SER A 70 -17.34 22.81 -6.96
CA SER A 70 -17.94 21.50 -7.26
C SER A 70 -17.37 20.38 -6.38
N MET A 71 -16.06 20.41 -6.10
CA MET A 71 -15.42 19.42 -5.23
C MET A 71 -15.85 19.58 -3.76
N ASN A 72 -15.98 20.82 -3.27
CA ASN A 72 -16.38 21.07 -1.89
C ASN A 72 -17.88 20.82 -1.62
N THR A 73 -18.74 20.97 -2.62
CA THR A 73 -20.17 20.68 -2.47
C THR A 73 -20.45 19.17 -2.42
N ASN A 74 -19.59 18.34 -3.02
CA ASN A 74 -19.72 16.88 -3.00
C ASN A 74 -19.06 16.25 -1.76
N GLY A 75 -19.88 15.71 -0.84
CA GLY A 75 -19.40 15.06 0.39
C GLY A 75 -18.52 13.82 0.15
N SER A 76 -18.76 13.05 -0.90
CA SER A 76 -17.98 11.85 -1.25
C SER A 76 -16.60 12.23 -1.78
N LEU A 77 -16.51 13.27 -2.59
CA LEU A 77 -15.22 13.78 -3.09
C LEU A 77 -14.40 14.44 -1.97
N ARG A 78 -15.07 15.15 -1.04
CA ARG A 78 -14.43 15.64 0.19
C ARG A 78 -13.92 14.49 1.06
N ALA A 79 -14.67 13.40 1.21
CA ALA A 79 -14.19 12.23 1.94
C ALA A 79 -12.91 11.64 1.30
N MET A 80 -12.86 11.61 -0.04
CA MET A 80 -11.75 11.00 -0.78
C MET A 80 -10.48 11.86 -0.82
N TYR A 81 -10.60 13.14 -1.12
CA TYR A 81 -9.45 14.05 -1.33
C TYR A 81 -9.26 15.10 -0.23
N GLY A 82 -10.26 15.29 0.64
CA GLY A 82 -10.32 16.42 1.56
C GLY A 82 -10.97 17.65 0.91
N PRO A 83 -11.17 18.72 1.69
CA PRO A 83 -11.69 19.98 1.17
C PRO A 83 -10.63 20.78 0.41
N VAL A 84 -11.09 21.52 -0.60
CA VAL A 84 -10.27 22.48 -1.35
C VAL A 84 -10.22 23.79 -0.57
N PHE A 85 -9.04 24.19 -0.10
CA PHE A 85 -8.86 25.43 0.67
C PHE A 85 -8.44 26.64 -0.19
N SER A 86 -7.87 26.41 -1.38
CA SER A 86 -7.44 27.46 -2.31
C SER A 86 -7.61 26.98 -3.75
N ASP A 87 -8.02 27.90 -4.62
CA ASP A 87 -8.14 27.75 -6.07
C ASP A 87 -6.82 28.08 -6.81
N SER A 88 -5.75 28.38 -6.07
CA SER A 88 -4.40 28.46 -6.63
C SER A 88 -3.95 27.10 -7.15
N ILE A 89 -3.04 27.08 -8.12
CA ILE A 89 -2.47 25.83 -8.67
C ILE A 89 -1.82 25.01 -7.54
N GLY A 90 -1.01 25.64 -6.68
CA GLY A 90 -0.44 25.00 -5.50
C GLY A 90 -1.51 24.43 -4.55
N GLY A 91 -2.60 25.17 -4.33
CA GLY A 91 -3.74 24.72 -3.51
C GLY A 91 -4.45 23.49 -4.09
N LEU A 92 -4.69 23.48 -5.41
CA LEU A 92 -5.28 22.33 -6.10
C LEU A 92 -4.35 21.12 -6.12
N VAL A 93 -3.04 21.31 -6.24
CA VAL A 93 -2.06 20.22 -6.06
C VAL A 93 -2.13 19.67 -4.64
N ALA A 94 -2.08 20.55 -3.63
CA ALA A 94 -2.16 20.15 -2.22
C ALA A 94 -3.44 19.36 -1.91
N TRP A 95 -4.59 19.79 -2.45
CA TRP A 95 -5.85 19.06 -2.34
C TRP A 95 -5.80 17.70 -3.05
N ARG A 96 -5.36 17.67 -4.31
CA ARG A 96 -5.49 16.49 -5.16
C ARG A 96 -4.64 15.32 -4.70
N ILE A 97 -3.42 15.60 -4.22
CA ILE A 97 -2.46 14.55 -3.86
C ILE A 97 -1.96 14.63 -2.42
N GLY A 98 -2.18 15.73 -1.69
CA GLY A 98 -1.58 15.97 -0.38
C GLY A 98 -1.87 14.89 0.65
N GLY A 99 -3.14 14.54 0.85
CA GLY A 99 -3.55 13.48 1.78
C GLY A 99 -2.96 12.11 1.42
N MET A 100 -3.02 11.74 0.14
CA MET A 100 -2.46 10.46 -0.35
C MET A 100 -0.93 10.41 -0.23
N ALA A 101 -0.24 11.49 -0.59
CA ALA A 101 1.21 11.58 -0.47
C ALA A 101 1.67 11.54 0.99
N ALA A 102 0.93 12.15 1.92
CA ALA A 102 1.17 12.04 3.36
C ALA A 102 1.02 10.59 3.86
N VAL A 103 -0.01 9.87 3.40
CA VAL A 103 -0.18 8.43 3.68
C VAL A 103 0.97 7.61 3.11
N LEU A 104 1.40 7.88 1.87
CA LEU A 104 2.52 7.16 1.25
C LEU A 104 3.86 7.46 1.95
N ALA A 105 4.08 8.69 2.44
CA ALA A 105 5.22 9.05 3.28
C ALA A 105 5.20 8.29 4.63
N ALA A 106 4.01 8.10 5.22
CA ALA A 106 3.82 7.25 6.40
C ALA A 106 4.14 5.78 6.12
N VAL A 107 3.70 5.23 4.99
CA VAL A 107 4.05 3.86 4.55
C VAL A 107 5.55 3.71 4.34
N MET A 108 6.20 4.65 3.66
CA MET A 108 7.66 4.64 3.49
C MET A 108 8.36 4.58 4.87
N SER A 109 7.92 5.44 5.79
CA SER A 109 8.54 5.58 7.11
C SER A 109 8.35 4.36 8.01
N LEU A 110 7.14 3.77 8.03
CA LEU A 110 6.90 2.54 8.79
C LEU A 110 7.71 1.37 8.22
N LEU A 111 7.87 1.28 6.89
CA LEU A 111 8.66 0.22 6.27
C LEU A 111 10.14 0.35 6.64
N ILE A 112 10.70 1.57 6.58
CA ILE A 112 12.09 1.85 6.99
C ILE A 112 12.30 1.46 8.45
N VAL A 113 11.45 1.95 9.37
CA VAL A 113 11.63 1.71 10.80
C VAL A 113 11.52 0.23 11.14
N VAL A 114 10.50 -0.48 10.66
CA VAL A 114 10.34 -1.90 10.98
C VAL A 114 11.47 -2.74 10.37
N ARG A 115 11.91 -2.40 9.16
CA ARG A 115 13.01 -3.09 8.46
C ARG A 115 14.35 -3.00 9.20
N HIS A 116 14.65 -1.87 9.83
CA HIS A 116 15.90 -1.65 10.59
C HIS A 116 15.76 -1.87 12.09
N THR A 117 14.61 -2.38 12.55
CA THR A 117 14.37 -2.75 13.95
C THR A 117 13.91 -4.20 14.03
N ARG A 118 12.60 -4.45 13.99
CA ARG A 118 12.04 -5.78 14.26
C ARG A 118 12.42 -6.83 13.22
N GLU A 119 12.63 -6.44 11.97
CA GLU A 119 13.09 -7.38 10.94
C GLU A 119 14.56 -7.80 11.15
N GLU A 120 15.42 -6.91 11.67
CA GLU A 120 16.79 -7.28 12.05
C GLU A 120 16.84 -8.17 13.29
N GLU A 121 15.90 -7.97 14.23
CA GLU A 121 15.72 -8.86 15.38
C GLU A 121 15.20 -10.23 14.97
N GLU A 122 14.15 -10.28 14.13
CA GLU A 122 13.53 -11.54 13.67
C GLU A 122 14.50 -12.38 12.82
N THR A 123 15.43 -11.75 12.10
CA THR A 123 16.47 -12.43 11.31
C THR A 123 17.73 -12.78 12.10
N GLY A 124 17.78 -12.50 13.41
CA GLY A 124 18.93 -12.75 14.28
C GLY A 124 20.15 -11.85 14.04
N ARG A 125 20.13 -10.99 13.02
CA ARG A 125 21.23 -10.05 12.71
C ARG A 125 21.46 -9.06 13.84
N GLN A 126 20.38 -8.62 14.47
CA GLN A 126 20.47 -7.68 15.59
C GLN A 126 21.22 -8.30 16.78
N GLU A 127 21.16 -9.61 17.01
CA GLU A 127 21.91 -10.27 18.08
C GLU A 127 23.42 -10.22 17.82
N LEU A 128 23.84 -10.52 16.59
CA LEU A 128 25.24 -10.41 16.16
C LEU A 128 25.77 -8.97 16.28
N LEU A 129 24.95 -7.98 15.89
CA LEU A 129 25.29 -6.57 16.03
C LEU A 129 25.36 -6.13 17.50
N SER A 130 24.54 -6.71 18.37
CA SER A 130 24.51 -6.39 19.80
C SER A 130 25.67 -7.02 20.57
N ALA A 131 26.33 -8.05 20.01
CA ALA A 131 27.59 -8.58 20.52
C ALA A 131 28.81 -7.68 20.21
N ALA A 132 28.66 -6.71 19.30
CA ALA A 132 29.67 -5.69 19.04
C ALA A 132 29.53 -4.50 20.01
N MET A 133 30.37 -3.47 19.85
CA MET A 133 30.34 -2.22 20.65
C MET A 133 29.18 -1.30 20.25
N VAL A 134 27.96 -1.83 20.22
CA VAL A 134 26.72 -1.12 19.86
C VAL A 134 25.88 -0.90 21.11
N GLY A 135 25.49 0.36 21.35
CA GLY A 135 24.63 0.71 22.47
C GLY A 135 23.17 0.27 22.25
N ARG A 136 22.44 -0.01 23.34
CA ARG A 136 21.07 -0.52 23.30
C ARG A 136 20.07 0.35 22.52
N ARG A 137 20.26 1.67 22.51
CA ARG A 137 19.38 2.63 21.81
C ARG A 137 19.81 2.87 20.36
N ALA A 138 21.04 2.52 20.00
CA ALA A 138 21.62 2.84 18.70
C ALA A 138 20.85 2.28 17.48
N PRO A 139 20.32 1.04 17.49
CA PRO A 139 19.54 0.51 16.36
C PRO A 139 18.25 1.30 16.13
N LEU A 140 17.50 1.58 17.20
CA LEU A 140 16.28 2.37 17.12
C LEU A 140 16.57 3.80 16.64
N THR A 141 17.61 4.42 17.18
CA THR A 141 18.02 5.77 16.76
C THR A 141 18.43 5.78 15.29
N ALA A 142 19.21 4.79 14.83
CA ALA A 142 19.62 4.68 13.43
C ALA A 142 18.42 4.52 12.48
N ALA A 143 17.43 3.71 12.87
CA ALA A 143 16.19 3.54 12.10
C ALA A 143 15.36 4.83 12.01
N LEU A 144 15.19 5.54 13.14
CA LEU A 144 14.49 6.83 13.18
C LEU A 144 15.23 7.91 12.39
N LEU A 145 16.56 7.95 12.44
CA LEU A 145 17.38 8.86 11.64
C LEU A 145 17.31 8.53 10.15
N ALA A 146 17.26 7.26 9.76
CA ALA A 146 17.07 6.87 8.36
C ALA A 146 15.69 7.33 7.84
N ALA A 147 14.63 7.18 8.65
CA ALA A 147 13.31 7.72 8.33
C ALA A 147 13.31 9.25 8.26
N LEU A 148 14.03 9.93 9.16
CA LEU A 148 14.20 11.39 9.13
C LEU A 148 14.88 11.84 7.83
N VAL A 149 15.96 11.17 7.40
CA VAL A 149 16.65 11.47 6.13
C VAL A 149 15.69 11.31 4.94
N ALA A 150 14.92 10.22 4.90
CA ALA A 150 13.96 9.99 3.82
C ALA A 150 12.87 11.06 3.77
N ASN A 151 12.26 11.41 4.91
CA ASN A 151 11.22 12.43 4.98
C ASN A 151 11.75 13.85 4.75
N ALA A 152 12.97 14.16 5.21
CA ALA A 152 13.61 15.43 4.93
C ALA A 152 13.91 15.58 3.44
N ALA A 153 14.43 14.53 2.79
CA ALA A 153 14.65 14.53 1.35
C ALA A 153 13.36 14.70 0.55
N LEU A 154 12.26 14.04 0.97
CA LEU A 154 10.94 14.21 0.37
C LEU A 154 10.41 15.65 0.55
N ALA A 155 10.45 16.17 1.78
CA ALA A 155 10.01 17.53 2.09
C ALA A 155 10.80 18.57 1.29
N LEU A 156 12.12 18.42 1.19
CA LEU A 156 12.99 19.29 0.41
C LEU A 156 12.69 19.20 -1.09
N LEU A 157 12.51 17.99 -1.63
CA LEU A 157 12.19 17.80 -3.06
C LEU A 157 10.86 18.45 -3.43
N ILE A 158 9.83 18.29 -2.59
CA ILE A 158 8.52 18.90 -2.81
C ILE A 158 8.61 20.43 -2.68
N THR A 159 9.27 20.91 -1.62
CA THR A 159 9.44 22.35 -1.40
C THR A 159 10.18 23.01 -2.57
N ALA A 160 11.32 22.46 -2.97
CA ALA A 160 12.12 22.98 -4.07
C ALA A 160 11.40 22.82 -5.41
N GLY A 161 10.77 21.67 -5.67
CA GLY A 161 10.07 21.42 -6.93
C GLY A 161 8.86 22.33 -7.13
N MET A 162 8.06 22.56 -6.09
CA MET A 162 6.94 23.49 -6.16
C MET A 162 7.40 24.95 -6.26
N ALA A 163 8.41 25.35 -5.48
CA ALA A 163 8.95 26.71 -5.55
C ALA A 163 9.60 27.04 -6.91
N THR A 164 10.33 26.09 -7.49
CA THR A 164 10.94 26.25 -8.84
C THR A 164 9.90 26.22 -9.96
N SER A 165 8.72 25.65 -9.70
CA SER A 165 7.55 25.71 -10.60
C SER A 165 6.74 27.01 -10.46
N GLY A 166 7.31 28.05 -9.83
CA GLY A 166 6.68 29.37 -9.70
C GLY A 166 5.64 29.49 -8.58
N GLN A 167 5.44 28.46 -7.76
CA GLN A 167 4.48 28.49 -6.66
C GLN A 167 5.08 29.20 -5.42
N PRO A 168 4.25 29.82 -4.56
CA PRO A 168 4.73 30.50 -3.35
C PRO A 168 5.60 29.61 -2.46
N ALA A 169 6.75 30.14 -2.00
CA ALA A 169 7.71 29.38 -1.19
C ALA A 169 7.13 28.94 0.17
N GLY A 170 6.28 29.78 0.79
CA GLY A 170 5.61 29.47 2.06
C GLY A 170 4.72 28.22 1.96
N GLY A 171 3.80 28.21 0.99
CA GLY A 171 2.93 27.06 0.73
C GLY A 171 3.69 25.81 0.28
N SER A 172 4.75 25.99 -0.52
CA SER A 172 5.63 24.89 -0.94
C SER A 172 6.32 24.22 0.26
N LEU A 173 6.82 25.03 1.20
CA LEU A 173 7.44 24.55 2.43
C LEU A 173 6.42 23.88 3.34
N ALA A 174 5.24 24.48 3.51
CA ALA A 174 4.16 23.90 4.30
C ALA A 174 3.75 22.52 3.76
N LEU A 175 3.57 22.39 2.44
CA LEU A 175 3.23 21.12 1.81
C LEU A 175 4.28 20.05 2.08
N GLY A 176 5.56 20.38 1.86
CA GLY A 176 6.69 19.47 2.12
C GLY A 176 6.77 19.05 3.59
N LEU A 177 6.65 19.99 4.52
CA LEU A 177 6.69 19.72 5.96
C LEU A 177 5.48 18.93 6.46
N GLY A 178 4.28 19.16 5.92
CA GLY A 178 3.08 18.39 6.26
C GLY A 178 3.24 16.91 5.90
N MET A 179 3.76 16.63 4.70
CA MET A 179 4.01 15.24 4.27
C MET A 179 5.15 14.58 5.05
N GLY A 180 6.30 15.28 5.19
CA GLY A 180 7.45 14.75 5.92
C GLY A 180 7.16 14.57 7.43
N GLY A 181 6.38 15.48 8.02
CA GLY A 181 5.93 15.41 9.40
C GLY A 181 5.00 14.23 9.65
N THR A 182 4.06 13.98 8.73
CA THR A 182 3.20 12.79 8.79
C THR A 182 4.02 11.51 8.70
N GLY A 183 4.96 11.45 7.76
CA GLY A 183 5.89 10.32 7.64
C GLY A 183 6.67 10.06 8.93
N MET A 184 7.25 11.11 9.50
CA MET A 184 8.05 10.98 10.73
C MET A 184 7.22 10.55 11.94
N LEU A 185 5.97 11.03 12.08
CA LEU A 185 5.07 10.59 13.15
C LEU A 185 4.75 9.09 13.03
N PHE A 186 4.50 8.59 11.82
CA PHE A 186 4.32 7.16 11.60
C PHE A 186 5.61 6.34 11.77
N ALA A 187 6.79 6.95 11.58
CA ALA A 187 8.06 6.36 12.00
C ALA A 187 8.10 6.13 13.53
N GLY A 188 7.67 7.12 14.31
CA GLY A 188 7.55 7.03 15.77
C GLY A 188 6.52 5.98 16.24
N LEU A 189 5.36 5.92 15.59
CA LEU A 189 4.34 4.89 15.87
C LEU A 189 4.84 3.47 15.52
N ALA A 190 5.51 3.32 14.37
CA ALA A 190 6.14 2.08 13.96
C ALA A 190 7.19 1.63 14.99
N ALA A 191 7.98 2.58 15.51
CA ALA A 191 8.97 2.33 16.55
C ALA A 191 8.34 1.79 17.84
N ILE A 192 7.22 2.37 18.31
CA ILE A 192 6.48 1.84 19.47
C ILE A 192 6.00 0.41 19.19
N ILE A 193 5.30 0.22 18.07
CA ILE A 193 4.69 -1.07 17.73
C ILE A 193 5.76 -2.15 17.53
N ALA A 194 6.94 -1.80 17.01
CA ALA A 194 8.08 -2.70 16.90
C ALA A 194 8.60 -3.18 18.27
N GLN A 195 8.47 -2.37 19.33
CA GLN A 195 8.81 -2.82 20.69
C GLN A 195 7.69 -3.67 21.30
N LEU A 196 6.42 -3.42 20.93
CA LEU A 196 5.28 -4.14 21.47
C LEU A 196 5.15 -5.56 20.91
N THR A 197 5.75 -5.86 19.76
CA THR A 197 5.42 -7.05 18.97
C THR A 197 6.66 -7.87 18.61
N GLU A 198 6.51 -9.18 18.53
CA GLU A 198 7.61 -10.11 18.22
C GLU A 198 7.84 -10.32 16.71
N SER A 199 6.92 -9.89 15.85
CA SER A 199 7.00 -10.12 14.40
C SER A 199 7.00 -8.82 13.62
N ALA A 200 7.96 -8.68 12.69
CA ALA A 200 8.02 -7.55 11.76
C ALA A 200 6.75 -7.46 10.90
N ARG A 201 6.14 -8.59 10.55
CA ARG A 201 4.87 -8.64 9.81
C ARG A 201 3.73 -8.05 10.63
N LEU A 202 3.63 -8.45 11.91
CA LEU A 202 2.58 -7.96 12.79
C LEU A 202 2.79 -6.47 13.11
N ALA A 203 4.03 -6.03 13.25
CA ALA A 203 4.37 -4.62 13.42
C ALA A 203 3.92 -3.78 12.21
N LYS A 204 4.31 -4.17 10.98
CA LYS A 204 3.86 -3.52 9.73
C LYS A 204 2.32 -3.49 9.64
N GLY A 205 1.67 -4.60 9.96
CA GLY A 205 0.21 -4.73 9.91
C GLY A 205 -0.50 -3.81 10.90
N LEU A 206 -0.06 -3.75 12.16
CA LEU A 206 -0.66 -2.89 13.18
C LEU A 206 -0.39 -1.40 12.89
N THR A 207 0.82 -1.03 12.48
CA THR A 207 1.10 0.36 12.09
C THR A 207 0.28 0.76 10.86
N GLY A 208 0.16 -0.13 9.87
CA GLY A 208 -0.71 0.06 8.72
C GLY A 208 -2.19 0.18 9.09
N ALA A 209 -2.67 -0.58 10.07
CA ALA A 209 -4.04 -0.46 10.57
C ALA A 209 -4.28 0.89 11.27
N VAL A 210 -3.33 1.38 12.06
CA VAL A 210 -3.38 2.73 12.66
C VAL A 210 -3.38 3.81 11.57
N LEU A 211 -2.60 3.64 10.50
CA LEU A 211 -2.60 4.54 9.35
C LEU A 211 -3.94 4.53 8.61
N GLY A 212 -4.51 3.35 8.37
CA GLY A 212 -5.83 3.20 7.76
C GLY A 212 -6.92 3.84 8.62
N LEU A 213 -6.89 3.64 9.94
CA LEU A 213 -7.82 4.30 10.87
C LEU A 213 -7.67 5.82 10.83
N ALA A 214 -6.44 6.35 10.83
CA ALA A 214 -6.19 7.78 10.68
C ALA A 214 -6.78 8.31 9.37
N PHE A 215 -6.60 7.60 8.25
CA PHE A 215 -7.18 8.00 6.97
C PHE A 215 -8.72 7.98 6.99
N VAL A 216 -9.34 6.96 7.58
CA VAL A 216 -10.81 6.85 7.71
C VAL A 216 -11.37 7.97 8.61
N LEU A 217 -10.72 8.26 9.74
CA LEU A 217 -11.14 9.36 10.62
C LEU A 217 -11.08 10.71 9.92
N ARG A 218 -10.02 10.96 9.14
CA ARG A 218 -9.90 12.14 8.28
C ARG A 218 -11.03 12.19 7.25
N ALA A 219 -11.20 11.13 6.46
CA ALA A 219 -12.23 11.05 5.43
C ALA A 219 -13.66 11.26 5.98
N ALA A 220 -13.98 10.65 7.11
CA ALA A 220 -15.26 10.83 7.80
C ALA A 220 -15.43 12.27 8.32
N GLY A 221 -14.36 12.87 8.84
CA GLY A 221 -14.36 14.26 9.30
C GLY A 221 -14.59 15.26 8.17
N ASP A 222 -13.98 15.04 7.03
CA ASP A 222 -14.09 15.90 5.85
C ASP A 222 -15.44 15.74 5.12
N ALA A 223 -16.01 14.54 5.15
CA ALA A 223 -17.39 14.32 4.70
C ALA A 223 -18.37 15.14 5.57
N ALA A 224 -18.19 15.10 6.89
CA ALA A 224 -19.07 15.73 7.86
C ALA A 224 -18.97 17.27 7.90
N SER A 225 -17.80 17.85 7.63
CA SER A 225 -17.56 19.29 7.71
C SER A 225 -16.90 19.81 6.43
N GLN A 226 -17.46 20.87 5.84
CA GLN A 226 -16.89 21.50 4.64
C GLN A 226 -15.55 22.20 4.90
N ASN A 227 -15.23 22.54 6.15
CA ASN A 227 -14.06 23.37 6.49
C ASN A 227 -12.93 22.59 7.17
N ALA A 228 -12.97 21.24 7.16
CA ALA A 228 -12.07 20.36 7.93
C ALA A 228 -12.03 20.66 9.44
N SER A 229 -13.10 21.25 9.98
CA SER A 229 -13.20 21.61 11.40
C SER A 229 -13.66 20.45 12.29
N SER A 230 -14.00 19.30 11.69
CA SER A 230 -14.50 18.15 12.42
C SER A 230 -13.46 17.65 13.44
N PRO A 231 -13.86 17.32 14.68
CA PRO A 231 -12.97 16.67 15.64
C PRO A 231 -12.32 15.40 15.08
N LEU A 232 -13.01 14.68 14.18
CA LEU A 232 -12.49 13.48 13.53
C LEU A 232 -11.26 13.77 12.66
N THR A 233 -11.27 14.88 11.89
CA THR A 233 -10.11 15.31 11.10
C THR A 233 -8.95 15.71 12.01
N TRP A 234 -9.22 16.33 13.16
CA TRP A 234 -8.19 16.76 14.12
C TRP A 234 -7.63 15.63 15.00
N ILE A 235 -8.30 14.49 15.11
CA ILE A 235 -7.71 13.30 15.74
C ILE A 235 -6.73 12.61 14.78
N SER A 236 -6.91 12.79 13.47
CA SER A 236 -6.09 12.16 12.45
C SER A 236 -4.79 12.93 12.19
N PRO A 237 -3.62 12.27 12.33
CA PRO A 237 -2.35 12.82 11.84
C PRO A 237 -2.34 13.19 10.35
N VAL A 238 -3.14 12.47 9.54
CA VAL A 238 -3.27 12.77 8.11
C VAL A 238 -4.08 14.06 7.91
N GLY A 239 -5.12 14.26 8.73
CA GLY A 239 -5.91 15.50 8.75
C GLY A 239 -5.13 16.73 9.22
N TRP A 240 -4.05 16.56 10.01
CA TRP A 240 -3.14 17.65 10.35
C TRP A 240 -2.36 18.15 9.13
N ALA A 241 -1.94 17.26 8.23
CA ALA A 241 -1.26 17.66 7.00
C ALA A 241 -2.15 18.54 6.11
N GLU A 242 -3.46 18.24 6.05
CA GLU A 242 -4.45 19.06 5.36
C GLU A 242 -4.72 20.38 6.09
N ASN A 243 -4.86 20.33 7.42
CA ASN A 243 -5.11 21.51 8.24
C ASN A 243 -3.90 22.46 8.36
N LEU A 244 -2.73 22.06 7.90
CA LEU A 244 -1.61 22.98 7.69
C LEU A 244 -1.91 23.99 6.57
N ARG A 245 -2.84 23.67 5.66
CA ARG A 245 -3.38 24.53 4.61
C ARG A 245 -2.30 25.15 3.72
N ALA A 246 -1.48 24.29 3.11
CA ALA A 246 -0.49 24.72 2.13
C ALA A 246 -1.17 25.52 1.01
N PHE A 247 -0.64 26.73 0.73
CA PHE A 247 -1.18 27.68 -0.26
C PHE A 247 -2.55 28.29 0.09
N ALA A 248 -3.02 28.16 1.34
CA ALA A 248 -4.33 28.64 1.77
C ALA A 248 -4.30 29.19 3.21
N ASP A 249 -3.50 30.24 3.42
CA ASP A 249 -3.18 30.81 4.74
C ASP A 249 -2.60 29.77 5.71
N GLU A 250 -1.31 29.49 5.56
CA GLU A 250 -0.66 28.37 6.24
C GLU A 250 -0.80 28.46 7.76
N ARG A 251 -1.26 27.38 8.37
CA ARG A 251 -1.43 27.24 9.82
C ARG A 251 -0.17 26.65 10.45
N TRP A 252 0.92 27.41 10.48
CA TRP A 252 2.24 26.96 10.96
C TRP A 252 2.22 26.32 12.37
N TRP A 253 1.29 26.72 13.23
CA TRP A 253 1.12 26.14 14.56
C TRP A 253 0.81 24.63 14.52
N VAL A 254 0.22 24.12 13.43
CA VAL A 254 -0.06 22.67 13.26
C VAL A 254 1.24 21.85 13.25
N LEU A 255 2.36 22.43 12.85
CA LEU A 255 3.67 21.77 12.95
C LEU A 255 4.06 21.47 14.41
N LEU A 256 3.58 22.27 15.37
CA LEU A 256 3.79 21.99 16.80
C LEU A 256 3.08 20.70 17.23
N LEU A 257 1.92 20.37 16.62
CA LEU A 257 1.25 19.09 16.87
C LEU A 257 2.07 17.92 16.37
N PHE A 258 2.64 18.01 15.16
CA PHE A 258 3.55 16.99 14.63
C PHE A 258 4.78 16.82 15.53
N LEU A 259 5.42 17.92 15.95
CA LEU A 259 6.59 17.88 16.83
C LEU A 259 6.26 17.29 18.21
N ALA A 260 5.15 17.70 18.82
CA ALA A 260 4.71 17.19 20.12
C ALA A 260 4.38 15.69 20.04
N ALA A 261 3.59 15.27 19.05
CA ALA A 261 3.25 13.86 18.85
C ALA A 261 4.48 13.01 18.54
N LEU A 262 5.43 13.53 17.75
CA LEU A 262 6.70 12.85 17.48
C LEU A 262 7.53 12.71 18.77
N ALA A 263 7.65 13.77 19.57
CA ALA A 263 8.37 13.73 20.84
C ALA A 263 7.76 12.69 21.78
N VAL A 264 6.43 12.63 21.90
CA VAL A 264 5.72 11.62 22.69
C VAL A 264 6.00 10.21 22.18
N THR A 265 5.84 9.98 20.87
CA THR A 265 5.98 8.63 20.30
C THR A 265 7.42 8.11 20.38
N VAL A 266 8.40 8.96 20.09
CA VAL A 266 9.82 8.62 20.18
C VAL A 266 10.24 8.39 21.64
N SER A 267 9.77 9.22 22.57
CA SER A 267 10.05 9.04 24.01
C SER A 267 9.46 7.73 24.54
N ALA A 268 8.22 7.40 24.15
CA ALA A 268 7.59 6.13 24.47
C ALA A 268 8.39 4.95 23.89
N ALA A 269 8.83 5.03 22.63
CA ALA A 269 9.64 3.99 22.01
C ALA A 269 10.98 3.76 22.74
N TYR A 270 11.68 4.83 23.15
CA TYR A 270 12.91 4.70 23.94
C TYR A 270 12.65 4.15 25.35
N ALA A 271 11.55 4.54 26.00
CA ALA A 271 11.17 4.02 27.31
C ALA A 271 10.88 2.52 27.26
N LEU A 272 10.20 2.05 26.20
CA LEU A 272 9.96 0.63 25.95
C LEU A 272 11.27 -0.12 25.66
N THR A 273 12.12 0.44 24.80
CA THR A 273 13.43 -0.16 24.44
C THR A 273 14.33 -0.33 25.67
N ALA A 274 14.30 0.62 26.61
CA ALA A 274 15.08 0.56 27.85
C ALA A 274 14.61 -0.52 28.82
N ARG A 275 13.39 -1.04 28.65
CA ARG A 275 12.78 -2.06 29.52
C ARG A 275 12.69 -3.44 28.86
N ARG A 276 12.80 -3.52 27.54
CA ARG A 276 12.66 -4.76 26.74
C ARG A 276 13.99 -5.38 26.38
N ASP A 277 14.20 -6.64 26.73
CA ASP A 277 15.38 -7.39 26.29
C ASP A 277 15.28 -7.78 24.81
N LEU A 278 16.43 -8.05 24.18
CA LEU A 278 16.47 -8.45 22.78
C LEU A 278 15.67 -9.74 22.56
N GLY A 279 14.97 -9.83 21.43
CA GLY A 279 14.10 -10.97 21.10
C GLY A 279 12.71 -10.91 21.75
N MET A 280 12.60 -10.38 22.98
CA MET A 280 11.34 -10.29 23.73
C MET A 280 10.36 -9.25 23.15
N SER A 281 9.07 -9.33 23.51
CA SER A 281 8.08 -8.28 23.26
C SER A 281 7.15 -8.06 24.45
N PHE A 282 6.49 -6.90 24.51
CA PHE A 282 5.52 -6.60 25.57
C PHE A 282 4.15 -7.26 25.36
N LEU A 283 3.81 -7.61 24.11
CA LEU A 283 2.64 -8.42 23.79
C LEU A 283 3.12 -9.84 23.48
N PRO A 284 3.20 -10.72 24.50
CA PRO A 284 3.78 -12.04 24.34
C PRO A 284 3.06 -12.82 23.24
N ALA A 285 3.80 -13.53 22.40
CA ALA A 285 3.20 -14.53 21.56
C ALA A 285 2.48 -15.55 22.44
N ARG A 286 1.16 -15.66 22.29
CA ARG A 286 0.39 -16.67 23.02
C ARG A 286 0.94 -18.05 22.64
N PRO A 287 1.40 -18.87 23.60
CA PRO A 287 1.65 -20.27 23.31
C PRO A 287 0.32 -20.80 22.78
N GLY A 288 0.32 -21.29 21.55
CA GLY A 288 -0.92 -21.71 20.91
C GLY A 288 -1.65 -22.77 21.75
N PRO A 289 -2.87 -23.17 21.34
CA PRO A 289 -3.58 -24.25 22.00
C PRO A 289 -2.66 -25.47 22.20
N ALA A 290 -2.73 -26.11 23.39
CA ALA A 290 -1.87 -27.24 23.76
C ALA A 290 -1.99 -28.43 22.78
N ARG A 291 -3.09 -28.51 22.04
CA ARG A 291 -3.29 -29.42 20.92
C ARG A 291 -3.61 -28.62 19.67
N ALA A 292 -2.96 -28.95 18.57
CA ALA A 292 -3.30 -28.35 17.28
C ALA A 292 -4.77 -28.70 16.95
N PRO A 293 -5.62 -27.71 16.59
CA PRO A 293 -6.96 -28.00 16.08
C PRO A 293 -6.86 -28.83 14.80
N ALA A 294 -7.90 -29.62 14.50
CA ALA A 294 -7.94 -30.45 13.29
C ALA A 294 -7.76 -29.64 11.99
N SER A 295 -8.09 -28.34 12.01
CA SER A 295 -7.85 -27.41 10.90
C SER A 295 -6.37 -27.14 10.61
N LEU A 296 -5.43 -27.55 11.47
CA LEU A 296 -3.99 -27.50 11.26
C LEU A 296 -3.39 -28.87 10.88
N ASN A 297 -4.22 -29.87 10.60
CA ASN A 297 -3.75 -31.16 10.12
C ASN A 297 -3.21 -31.04 8.70
N GLY A 298 -1.88 -31.04 8.58
CA GLY A 298 -1.14 -31.10 7.32
C GLY A 298 -0.92 -29.74 6.62
N ALA A 299 -0.31 -29.82 5.43
CA ALA A 299 0.19 -28.65 4.69
C ALA A 299 -0.89 -27.61 4.31
N PHE A 300 -2.12 -28.04 4.02
CA PHE A 300 -3.24 -27.15 3.67
C PHE A 300 -3.71 -26.33 4.86
N GLY A 301 -3.85 -26.94 6.03
CA GLY A 301 -4.20 -26.25 7.27
C GLY A 301 -3.16 -25.19 7.65
N LEU A 302 -1.87 -25.56 7.55
CA LEU A 302 -0.77 -24.63 7.80
C LEU A 302 -0.78 -23.46 6.81
N ALA A 303 -0.89 -23.75 5.49
CA ALA A 303 -0.95 -22.72 4.47
C ALA A 303 -2.14 -21.76 4.68
N TRP A 304 -3.31 -22.28 5.04
CA TRP A 304 -4.48 -21.48 5.37
C TRP A 304 -4.22 -20.56 6.56
N ARG A 305 -3.70 -21.08 7.68
CA ARG A 305 -3.37 -20.25 8.86
C ARG A 305 -2.37 -19.15 8.51
N LEU A 306 -1.39 -19.48 7.67
CA LEU A 306 -0.38 -18.55 7.23
C LEU A 306 -0.99 -17.43 6.38
N GLN A 307 -1.85 -17.74 5.41
CA GLN A 307 -2.33 -16.78 4.40
C GLN A 307 -3.67 -16.10 4.71
N ARG A 308 -4.50 -16.67 5.59
CA ARG A 308 -5.88 -16.18 5.85
C ARG A 308 -5.95 -14.70 6.20
N THR A 309 -5.01 -14.18 7.01
CA THR A 309 -5.03 -12.76 7.41
C THR A 309 -4.76 -11.86 6.22
N THR A 310 -3.84 -12.27 5.33
CA THR A 310 -3.58 -11.53 4.09
C THR A 310 -4.79 -11.59 3.17
N LEU A 311 -5.38 -12.76 2.97
CA LEU A 311 -6.61 -12.90 2.17
C LEU A 311 -7.75 -12.02 2.71
N LEU A 312 -8.01 -12.05 4.02
CA LEU A 312 -9.04 -11.23 4.66
C LEU A 312 -8.76 -9.72 4.51
N GLY A 313 -7.50 -9.31 4.64
CA GLY A 313 -7.10 -7.92 4.44
C GLY A 313 -7.34 -7.44 3.01
N TRP A 314 -7.00 -8.27 2.01
CA TRP A 314 -7.27 -7.98 0.60
C TRP A 314 -8.76 -8.01 0.27
N ALA A 315 -9.51 -8.98 0.79
CA ALA A 315 -10.96 -9.06 0.60
C ALA A 315 -11.66 -7.84 1.20
N PHE A 316 -11.25 -7.40 2.39
CA PHE A 316 -11.75 -6.15 2.99
C PHE A 316 -11.39 -4.93 2.16
N GLY A 317 -10.14 -4.82 1.68
CA GLY A 317 -9.71 -3.72 0.81
C GLY A 317 -10.52 -3.66 -0.49
N PHE A 318 -10.81 -4.81 -1.10
CA PHE A 318 -11.65 -4.91 -2.30
C PHE A 318 -13.11 -4.61 -2.01
N ALA A 319 -13.66 -5.07 -0.89
CA ALA A 319 -15.00 -4.71 -0.45
C ALA A 319 -15.13 -3.19 -0.28
N PHE A 320 -14.15 -2.57 0.37
CA PHE A 320 -14.10 -1.13 0.56
C PHE A 320 -13.97 -0.38 -0.76
N ALA A 321 -13.04 -0.78 -1.63
CA ALA A 321 -12.85 -0.17 -2.94
C ALA A 321 -14.11 -0.30 -3.81
N GLY A 322 -14.72 -1.48 -3.85
CA GLY A 322 -15.98 -1.72 -4.56
C GLY A 322 -17.10 -0.83 -4.03
N ALA A 323 -17.29 -0.75 -2.72
CA ALA A 323 -18.29 0.12 -2.11
C ALA A 323 -18.05 1.60 -2.47
N VAL A 324 -16.82 2.09 -2.37
CA VAL A 324 -16.49 3.48 -2.70
C VAL A 324 -16.73 3.76 -4.18
N PHE A 325 -16.25 2.91 -5.08
CA PHE A 325 -16.42 3.10 -6.53
C PHE A 325 -17.89 2.99 -6.96
N GLY A 326 -18.67 2.11 -6.33
CA GLY A 326 -20.08 1.96 -6.63
C GLY A 326 -20.88 3.19 -6.22
N GLY A 327 -20.57 3.79 -5.07
CA GLY A 327 -21.21 5.03 -4.64
C GLY A 327 -20.81 6.27 -5.46
N ILE A 328 -19.70 6.24 -6.21
CA ILE A 328 -19.25 7.34 -7.07
C ILE A 328 -19.83 7.21 -8.50
N ALA A 329 -20.23 6.02 -8.92
CA ALA A 329 -20.67 5.76 -10.29
C ALA A 329 -21.86 6.64 -10.72
N ASP A 330 -22.81 6.91 -9.82
CA ASP A 330 -23.94 7.80 -10.07
C ASP A 330 -23.51 9.28 -10.11
N ALA A 331 -22.67 9.71 -9.16
CA ALA A 331 -22.11 11.06 -9.14
C ALA A 331 -21.31 11.40 -10.42
N ALA A 332 -20.71 10.41 -11.08
CA ALA A 332 -20.05 10.57 -12.36
C ALA A 332 -21.04 10.80 -13.53
N ALA A 333 -22.22 10.18 -13.48
CA ALA A 333 -23.29 10.42 -14.44
C ALA A 333 -23.94 11.80 -14.23
N ASP A 334 -24.10 12.23 -12.97
CA ASP A 334 -24.67 13.52 -12.59
C ASP A 334 -23.75 14.71 -12.92
N LEU A 335 -22.43 14.59 -12.68
CA LEU A 335 -21.47 15.66 -12.98
C LEU A 335 -21.46 16.08 -14.45
N VAL A 336 -21.94 15.18 -15.30
CA VAL A 336 -21.79 15.22 -16.75
C VAL A 336 -23.11 15.65 -17.44
N GLY A 337 -24.26 15.48 -16.78
CA GLY A 337 -25.59 15.85 -17.29
C GLY A 337 -25.93 17.35 -17.27
N GLY A 338 -25.09 18.20 -16.69
CA GLY A 338 -25.38 19.63 -16.48
C GLY A 338 -25.23 20.56 -17.69
N ASN A 339 -24.84 20.07 -18.87
CA ASN A 339 -24.59 20.89 -20.05
C ASN A 339 -25.29 20.30 -21.30
N GLU A 340 -26.16 21.10 -21.94
CA GLU A 340 -27.07 20.67 -23.01
C GLU A 340 -26.33 20.08 -24.21
N GLN A 341 -25.14 20.63 -24.52
CA GLN A 341 -24.28 20.13 -25.61
C GLN A 341 -23.67 18.76 -25.30
N THR A 342 -23.37 18.47 -24.04
CA THR A 342 -22.86 17.16 -23.63
C THR A 342 -24.00 16.14 -23.68
N ARG A 343 -25.23 16.53 -23.31
CA ARG A 343 -26.44 15.69 -23.35
C ARG A 343 -26.77 15.16 -24.75
N GLU A 344 -26.71 15.98 -25.80
CA GLU A 344 -26.91 15.52 -27.19
C GLU A 344 -25.82 14.54 -27.66
N ILE A 345 -24.57 14.74 -27.23
CA ILE A 345 -23.46 13.81 -27.50
C ILE A 345 -23.68 12.49 -26.76
N PHE A 346 -24.24 12.52 -25.54
CA PHE A 346 -24.58 11.31 -24.76
C PHE A 346 -25.73 10.51 -25.37
N GLU A 347 -26.79 11.17 -25.81
CA GLU A 347 -27.91 10.48 -26.47
C GLU A 347 -27.45 9.75 -27.73
N ARG A 348 -26.49 10.31 -28.47
CA ARG A 348 -25.86 9.65 -29.63
C ARG A 348 -24.91 8.50 -29.28
N MET A 349 -24.38 8.45 -28.06
CA MET A 349 -23.47 7.39 -27.58
C MET A 349 -24.17 6.28 -26.76
N GLY A 350 -25.51 6.27 -26.70
CA GLY A 350 -26.27 5.25 -25.98
C GLY A 350 -26.76 5.66 -24.58
N GLY A 351 -26.71 6.95 -24.24
CA GLY A 351 -27.27 7.53 -23.02
C GLY A 351 -26.44 7.31 -21.75
N GLN A 352 -27.00 7.69 -20.59
CA GLN A 352 -26.35 7.59 -19.28
C GLN A 352 -25.96 6.14 -18.91
N GLN A 353 -26.73 5.16 -19.39
CA GLN A 353 -26.49 3.75 -19.08
C GLN A 353 -25.18 3.24 -19.71
N ALA A 354 -24.88 3.60 -20.96
CA ALA A 354 -23.63 3.23 -21.61
C ALA A 354 -22.40 3.84 -20.90
N LEU A 355 -22.54 5.05 -20.35
CA LEU A 355 -21.48 5.70 -19.56
C LEU A 355 -21.26 5.00 -18.22
N ALA A 356 -22.34 4.65 -17.52
CA ALA A 356 -22.26 3.90 -16.28
C ALA A 356 -21.65 2.51 -16.52
N GLU A 357 -22.04 1.81 -17.58
CA GLU A 357 -21.46 0.53 -17.96
C GLU A 357 -19.97 0.64 -18.31
N ALA A 358 -19.56 1.67 -19.06
CA ALA A 358 -18.15 1.92 -19.36
C ALA A 358 -17.32 2.26 -18.09
N PHE A 359 -17.90 3.05 -17.18
CA PHE A 359 -17.29 3.37 -15.89
C PHE A 359 -17.11 2.10 -15.05
N LEU A 360 -18.17 1.28 -14.92
CA LEU A 360 -18.14 0.01 -14.20
C LEU A 360 -17.14 -0.96 -14.81
N ALA A 361 -17.08 -1.06 -16.15
CA ALA A 361 -16.11 -1.90 -16.85
C ALA A 361 -14.67 -1.47 -16.55
N THR A 362 -14.42 -0.16 -16.48
CA THR A 362 -13.12 0.40 -16.11
C THR A 362 -12.77 0.08 -14.65
N MET A 363 -13.72 0.27 -13.72
CA MET A 363 -13.50 -0.03 -12.30
C MET A 363 -13.27 -1.53 -12.06
N VAL A 364 -14.04 -2.38 -12.71
CA VAL A 364 -13.88 -3.84 -12.63
C VAL A 364 -12.54 -4.28 -13.23
N GLY A 365 -12.15 -3.73 -14.38
CA GLY A 365 -10.83 -3.96 -14.96
C GLY A 365 -9.70 -3.56 -14.01
N MET A 366 -9.84 -2.42 -13.33
CA MET A 366 -8.91 -1.96 -12.30
C MET A 366 -8.82 -2.93 -11.11
N LEU A 367 -9.96 -3.42 -10.61
CA LEU A 367 -10.01 -4.43 -9.55
C LEU A 367 -9.32 -5.73 -9.99
N GLY A 368 -9.57 -6.19 -11.21
CA GLY A 368 -8.89 -7.33 -11.84
C GLY A 368 -7.37 -7.17 -11.82
N MET A 369 -6.89 -6.06 -12.37
CA MET A 369 -5.49 -5.66 -12.40
C MET A 369 -4.84 -5.66 -11.02
N VAL A 370 -5.48 -5.02 -10.04
CA VAL A 370 -4.98 -4.96 -8.65
C VAL A 370 -4.99 -6.35 -7.99
N ALA A 371 -5.95 -7.22 -8.32
CA ALA A 371 -6.01 -8.58 -7.76
C ALA A 371 -4.83 -9.45 -8.18
N ALA A 372 -4.19 -9.18 -9.33
CA ALA A 372 -2.95 -9.85 -9.72
C ALA A 372 -1.79 -9.56 -8.77
N LEU A 373 -1.76 -8.41 -8.09
CA LEU A 373 -0.76 -8.12 -7.06
C LEU A 373 -0.93 -9.03 -5.84
N TYR A 374 -2.18 -9.26 -5.41
CA TYR A 374 -2.50 -10.24 -4.37
C TYR A 374 -2.03 -11.65 -4.78
N ALA A 375 -2.40 -12.08 -5.98
CA ALA A 375 -2.11 -13.42 -6.45
C ALA A 375 -0.60 -13.68 -6.57
N ALA A 376 0.15 -12.75 -7.15
CA ALA A 376 1.61 -12.82 -7.24
C ALA A 376 2.27 -12.83 -5.85
N GLY A 377 1.83 -11.94 -4.94
CA GLY A 377 2.31 -11.91 -3.57
C GLY A 377 2.02 -13.19 -2.78
N SER A 378 0.86 -13.83 -3.02
CA SER A 378 0.49 -15.11 -2.42
C SER A 378 1.40 -16.25 -2.90
N VAL A 379 1.71 -16.30 -4.22
CA VAL A 379 2.63 -17.29 -4.79
C VAL A 379 4.06 -17.08 -4.28
N LEU A 380 4.57 -15.85 -4.29
CA LEU A 380 5.94 -15.52 -3.85
C LEU A 380 6.19 -15.82 -2.38
N ARG A 381 5.13 -16.06 -1.60
CA ARG A 381 5.29 -16.56 -0.24
C ARG A 381 5.99 -17.92 -0.20
N LEU A 382 5.79 -18.79 -1.19
CA LEU A 382 6.54 -20.04 -1.29
C LEU A 382 8.05 -19.76 -1.30
N ARG A 383 8.50 -18.74 -2.05
CA ARG A 383 9.91 -18.32 -2.04
C ARG A 383 10.35 -17.79 -0.67
N GLY A 384 9.50 -17.03 0.01
CA GLY A 384 9.79 -16.53 1.36
C GLY A 384 9.82 -17.61 2.45
N GLU A 385 9.15 -18.75 2.23
CA GLU A 385 9.28 -19.93 3.10
C GLU A 385 10.57 -20.71 2.78
N GLU A 386 11.00 -20.78 1.51
CA GLU A 386 12.29 -21.36 1.12
C GLU A 386 13.47 -20.55 1.67
N THR A 387 13.55 -19.25 1.36
CA THR A 387 14.69 -18.40 1.73
C THR A 387 14.74 -18.07 3.22
N GLY A 388 13.71 -18.45 3.97
CA GLY A 388 13.66 -18.30 5.42
C GLY A 388 13.91 -19.60 6.17
N ASP A 389 14.37 -20.65 5.48
CA ASP A 389 14.65 -22.00 6.01
C ASP A 389 13.44 -22.66 6.70
N ARG A 390 12.23 -22.19 6.39
CA ARG A 390 10.96 -22.70 6.95
C ARG A 390 10.38 -23.84 6.12
N ALA A 391 10.75 -23.92 4.84
CA ALA A 391 10.31 -24.99 3.95
C ALA A 391 10.99 -26.33 4.30
N GLU A 392 12.27 -26.32 4.70
CA GLU A 392 13.05 -27.54 4.93
C GLU A 392 12.48 -28.41 6.06
N PRO A 393 12.11 -27.89 7.25
CA PRO A 393 11.54 -28.72 8.32
C PRO A 393 10.22 -29.38 7.93
N VAL A 394 9.42 -28.71 7.08
CA VAL A 394 8.14 -29.24 6.59
C VAL A 394 8.35 -30.36 5.57
N LEU A 395 9.32 -30.16 4.66
CA LEU A 395 9.63 -31.10 3.57
C LEU A 395 10.49 -32.28 4.04
N ALA A 396 11.15 -32.17 5.20
CA ALA A 396 11.77 -33.29 5.91
C ALA A 396 10.72 -34.24 6.53
N GLY A 397 9.49 -33.76 6.77
CA GLY A 397 8.37 -34.59 7.19
C GLY A 397 7.71 -35.37 6.04
N ALA A 398 6.59 -36.03 6.32
CA ALA A 398 5.83 -36.80 5.34
C ALA A 398 4.97 -35.91 4.39
N VAL A 399 5.54 -34.81 3.88
CA VAL A 399 4.88 -33.88 2.95
C VAL A 399 5.70 -33.78 1.67
N GLY A 400 5.16 -34.32 0.57
CA GLY A 400 5.78 -34.19 -0.75
C GLY A 400 5.80 -32.74 -1.25
N ARG A 401 6.84 -32.40 -2.04
CA ARG A 401 7.06 -31.06 -2.60
C ARG A 401 5.82 -30.48 -3.29
N LEU A 402 5.20 -31.27 -4.19
CA LEU A 402 4.01 -30.81 -4.93
C LEU A 402 2.80 -30.58 -4.01
N ARG A 403 2.63 -31.38 -2.96
CA ARG A 403 1.56 -31.20 -1.97
C ARG A 403 1.76 -29.93 -1.16
N TRP A 404 3.00 -29.61 -0.81
CA TRP A 404 3.36 -28.35 -0.17
C TRP A 404 3.15 -27.15 -1.09
N ALA A 405 3.59 -27.21 -2.35
CA ALA A 405 3.32 -26.13 -3.31
C ALA A 405 1.80 -25.94 -3.51
N ALA A 406 1.07 -27.02 -3.75
CA ALA A 406 -0.39 -27.00 -3.94
C ALA A 406 -1.13 -26.37 -2.77
N SER A 407 -0.67 -26.57 -1.52
CA SER A 407 -1.34 -25.98 -0.35
C SER A 407 -1.30 -24.45 -0.34
N HIS A 408 -0.25 -23.85 -0.88
CA HIS A 408 -0.17 -22.40 -1.04
C HIS A 408 -0.88 -21.92 -2.31
N LEU A 409 -0.75 -22.66 -3.41
CA LEU A 409 -1.34 -22.27 -4.70
C LEU A 409 -2.87 -22.27 -4.66
N VAL A 410 -3.50 -23.25 -3.99
CA VAL A 410 -4.97 -23.25 -3.82
C VAL A 410 -5.45 -21.93 -3.19
N ILE A 411 -4.70 -21.38 -2.24
CA ILE A 411 -5.04 -20.10 -1.62
C ILE A 411 -4.79 -18.94 -2.57
N ALA A 412 -3.74 -18.98 -3.40
CA ALA A 412 -3.50 -17.94 -4.41
C ALA A 412 -4.63 -17.88 -5.45
N TYR A 413 -5.02 -19.02 -6.03
CA TYR A 413 -6.06 -19.09 -7.07
C TYR A 413 -7.46 -18.82 -6.50
N LEU A 414 -7.86 -19.54 -5.46
CA LEU A 414 -9.20 -19.37 -4.85
C LEU A 414 -9.30 -18.03 -4.11
N GLY A 415 -8.23 -17.60 -3.45
CA GLY A 415 -8.20 -16.31 -2.77
C GLY A 415 -8.41 -15.15 -3.74
N THR A 416 -7.86 -15.23 -4.95
CA THR A 416 -8.09 -14.23 -6.00
C THR A 416 -9.56 -14.20 -6.42
N ALA A 417 -10.17 -15.38 -6.62
CA ALA A 417 -11.59 -15.48 -6.94
C ALA A 417 -12.46 -14.88 -5.82
N VAL A 418 -12.14 -15.17 -4.55
CA VAL A 418 -12.83 -14.59 -3.39
C VAL A 418 -12.70 -13.07 -3.37
N VAL A 419 -11.49 -12.53 -3.54
CA VAL A 419 -11.23 -11.08 -3.50
C VAL A 419 -11.99 -10.35 -4.60
N LEU A 420 -12.00 -10.87 -5.83
CA LEU A 420 -12.76 -10.28 -6.94
C LEU A 420 -14.27 -10.41 -6.76
N THR A 421 -14.74 -11.55 -6.25
CA THR A 421 -16.17 -11.76 -5.95
C THR A 421 -16.64 -10.76 -4.89
N VAL A 422 -15.87 -10.60 -3.81
CA VAL A 422 -16.18 -9.66 -2.73
C VAL A 422 -16.16 -8.21 -3.23
N GLY A 423 -15.16 -7.83 -4.03
CA GLY A 423 -15.09 -6.49 -4.63
C GLY A 423 -16.22 -6.22 -5.61
N GLY A 424 -16.53 -7.17 -6.49
CA GLY A 424 -17.63 -7.07 -7.45
C GLY A 424 -19.00 -7.01 -6.78
N LEU A 425 -19.23 -7.80 -5.71
CA LEU A 425 -20.44 -7.72 -4.90
C LEU A 425 -20.58 -6.34 -4.24
N ALA A 426 -19.52 -5.83 -3.59
CA ALA A 426 -19.57 -4.53 -2.96
C ALA A 426 -19.80 -3.39 -3.97
N LEU A 427 -19.19 -3.48 -5.15
CA LEU A 427 -19.39 -2.57 -6.28
C LEU A 427 -20.83 -2.59 -6.77
N GLY A 428 -21.37 -3.78 -7.07
CA GLY A 428 -22.73 -3.95 -7.57
C GLY A 428 -23.80 -3.55 -6.55
N ILE A 429 -23.60 -3.90 -5.27
CA ILE A 429 -24.50 -3.48 -4.19
C ILE A 429 -24.47 -1.95 -4.04
N SER A 430 -23.29 -1.34 -3.98
CA SER A 430 -23.20 0.11 -3.75
C SER A 430 -23.68 0.92 -4.96
N TYR A 431 -23.42 0.45 -6.17
CA TYR A 431 -23.96 1.08 -7.37
C TYR A 431 -25.48 0.92 -7.44
N GLY A 432 -25.98 -0.30 -7.20
CA GLY A 432 -27.41 -0.57 -7.17
C GLY A 432 -28.17 0.22 -6.10
N ILE A 433 -27.55 0.52 -4.96
CA ILE A 433 -28.12 1.43 -3.95
C ILE A 433 -28.20 2.85 -4.50
N ALA A 434 -27.16 3.33 -5.20
CA ALA A 434 -27.11 4.67 -5.74
C ALA A 434 -28.18 4.90 -6.83
N VAL A 435 -28.41 3.90 -7.70
CA VAL A 435 -29.42 3.97 -8.76
C VAL A 435 -30.79 3.38 -8.38
N GLU A 436 -31.00 3.10 -7.09
CA GLU A 436 -32.22 2.50 -6.53
C GLU A 436 -32.66 1.16 -7.16
N ASP A 437 -31.75 0.41 -7.80
CA ASP A 437 -31.99 -0.91 -8.40
C ASP A 437 -30.86 -1.90 -8.08
N VAL A 438 -30.85 -2.38 -6.84
CA VAL A 438 -29.86 -3.36 -6.36
C VAL A 438 -30.00 -4.72 -7.07
N GLY A 439 -31.24 -5.13 -7.35
CA GLY A 439 -31.52 -6.45 -7.91
C GLY A 439 -30.97 -6.63 -9.32
N ALA A 440 -31.17 -5.62 -10.19
CA ALA A 440 -30.71 -5.69 -11.57
C ALA A 440 -29.18 -5.54 -11.72
N GLN A 441 -28.54 -4.77 -10.83
CA GLN A 441 -27.13 -4.39 -11.00
C GLN A 441 -26.11 -5.37 -10.42
N ILE A 442 -26.48 -6.15 -9.39
CA ILE A 442 -25.54 -7.11 -8.78
C ILE A 442 -25.06 -8.16 -9.80
N GLY A 443 -25.96 -8.72 -10.60
CA GLY A 443 -25.65 -9.80 -11.54
C GLY A 443 -24.60 -9.38 -12.60
N PRO A 444 -24.86 -8.33 -13.39
CA PRO A 444 -23.93 -7.85 -14.42
C PRO A 444 -22.57 -7.43 -13.86
N VAL A 445 -22.55 -6.67 -12.75
CA VAL A 445 -21.31 -6.18 -12.14
C VAL A 445 -20.48 -7.32 -11.53
N LEU A 446 -21.14 -8.26 -10.84
CA LEU A 446 -20.47 -9.45 -10.33
C LEU A 446 -19.93 -10.33 -11.46
N GLY A 447 -20.72 -10.53 -12.51
CA GLY A 447 -20.31 -11.27 -13.70
C GLY A 447 -19.08 -10.65 -14.35
N ALA A 448 -19.05 -9.32 -14.49
CA ALA A 448 -17.90 -8.58 -14.96
C ALA A 448 -16.66 -8.79 -14.07
N ALA A 449 -16.81 -8.75 -12.74
CA ALA A 449 -15.72 -8.95 -11.80
C ALA A 449 -15.14 -10.37 -11.86
N VAL A 450 -16.00 -11.37 -11.94
CA VAL A 450 -15.61 -12.78 -12.08
C VAL A 450 -14.96 -13.05 -13.45
N ALA A 451 -15.37 -12.33 -14.50
CA ALA A 451 -14.76 -12.42 -15.83
C ALA A 451 -13.27 -12.02 -15.83
N GLN A 452 -12.79 -11.27 -14.84
CA GLN A 452 -11.38 -10.90 -14.71
C GLN A 452 -10.48 -12.06 -14.22
N ILE A 453 -11.06 -13.11 -13.61
CA ILE A 453 -10.31 -14.19 -12.95
C ILE A 453 -9.28 -14.87 -13.88
N PRO A 454 -9.62 -15.26 -15.13
CA PRO A 454 -8.67 -15.96 -15.99
C PRO A 454 -7.42 -15.13 -16.31
N ALA A 455 -7.56 -13.82 -16.52
CA ALA A 455 -6.40 -12.95 -16.74
C ALA A 455 -5.49 -12.89 -15.51
N VAL A 456 -6.06 -12.82 -14.31
CA VAL A 456 -5.28 -12.86 -13.07
C VAL A 456 -4.58 -14.21 -12.91
N TRP A 457 -5.25 -15.31 -13.24
CA TRP A 457 -4.69 -16.65 -13.14
C TRP A 457 -3.52 -16.88 -14.09
N VAL A 458 -3.51 -16.26 -15.28
CA VAL A 458 -2.34 -16.27 -16.17
C VAL A 458 -1.12 -15.66 -15.47
N LEU A 459 -1.25 -14.46 -14.88
CA LEU A 459 -0.15 -13.82 -14.14
C LEU A 459 0.25 -14.58 -12.87
N THR A 460 -0.72 -15.20 -12.21
CA THR A 460 -0.48 -16.11 -11.08
C THR A 460 0.38 -17.29 -11.51
N SER A 461 0.01 -17.94 -12.62
CA SER A 461 0.70 -19.11 -13.18
C SER A 461 2.10 -18.75 -13.67
N LEU A 462 2.27 -17.56 -14.26
CA LEU A 462 3.57 -17.03 -14.65
C LEU A 462 4.48 -16.81 -13.43
N THR A 463 3.91 -16.33 -12.32
CA THR A 463 4.65 -16.23 -11.06
C THR A 463 5.05 -17.62 -10.53
N VAL A 464 4.17 -18.63 -10.68
CA VAL A 464 4.50 -20.03 -10.34
C VAL A 464 5.62 -20.56 -11.24
N LEU A 465 5.60 -20.24 -12.54
CA LEU A 465 6.65 -20.62 -13.48
C LEU A 465 8.00 -20.04 -13.07
N LEU A 466 8.06 -18.73 -12.79
CA LEU A 466 9.28 -18.06 -12.35
C LEU A 466 9.80 -18.64 -11.03
N PHE A 467 8.92 -18.85 -10.05
CA PHE A 467 9.27 -19.50 -8.79
C PHE A 467 9.78 -20.94 -8.97
N GLY A 468 9.15 -21.71 -9.84
CA GLY A 468 9.44 -23.12 -10.05
C GLY A 468 10.72 -23.38 -10.84
N VAL A 469 10.98 -22.59 -11.88
CA VAL A 469 12.10 -22.78 -12.81
C VAL A 469 13.31 -21.89 -12.47
N LEU A 470 13.08 -20.64 -12.05
CA LEU A 470 14.12 -19.63 -11.81
C LEU A 470 13.92 -18.96 -10.43
N PRO A 471 14.06 -19.68 -9.31
CA PRO A 471 13.70 -19.18 -7.98
C PRO A 471 14.46 -17.90 -7.56
N LYS A 472 15.70 -17.72 -8.04
CA LYS A 472 16.49 -16.49 -7.83
C LYS A 472 15.87 -15.25 -8.51
N ALA A 473 15.17 -15.46 -9.61
CA ALA A 473 14.47 -14.41 -10.36
C ALA A 473 12.98 -14.35 -10.03
N ALA A 474 12.48 -15.09 -9.01
CA ALA A 474 11.06 -15.08 -8.66
C ALA A 474 10.54 -13.65 -8.37
N ALA A 475 11.37 -12.78 -7.79
CA ALA A 475 11.02 -11.38 -7.56
C ALA A 475 10.75 -10.58 -8.85
N ALA A 476 11.28 -11.01 -10.00
CA ALA A 476 10.99 -10.40 -11.30
C ALA A 476 9.51 -10.53 -11.70
N ALA A 477 8.74 -11.42 -11.07
CA ALA A 477 7.29 -11.47 -11.21
C ALA A 477 6.63 -10.12 -10.93
N TRP A 478 7.15 -9.32 -9.99
CA TRP A 478 6.64 -7.97 -9.74
C TRP A 478 6.82 -7.04 -10.94
N ALA A 479 7.95 -7.14 -11.63
CA ALA A 479 8.20 -6.35 -12.83
C ALA A 479 7.25 -6.76 -13.96
N VAL A 480 7.01 -8.07 -14.14
CA VAL A 480 6.09 -8.57 -15.16
C VAL A 480 4.65 -8.18 -14.86
N VAL A 481 4.17 -8.39 -13.63
CA VAL A 481 2.83 -7.98 -13.21
C VAL A 481 2.68 -6.46 -13.37
N GLY A 482 3.65 -5.68 -12.88
CA GLY A 482 3.64 -4.23 -13.05
C GLY A 482 3.60 -3.78 -14.51
N ALA A 483 4.36 -4.43 -15.38
CA ALA A 483 4.36 -4.15 -16.82
C ALA A 483 3.00 -4.48 -17.47
N CYS A 484 2.41 -5.65 -17.20
CA CYS A 484 1.10 -6.02 -17.74
C CYS A 484 -0.01 -5.06 -17.27
N LEU A 485 0.07 -4.60 -16.01
CA LEU A 485 -0.82 -3.59 -15.45
C LEU A 485 -0.65 -2.23 -16.14
N ALA A 486 0.59 -1.77 -16.31
CA ALA A 486 0.89 -0.51 -16.98
C ALA A 486 0.43 -0.53 -18.45
N ILE A 487 0.70 -1.63 -19.16
CA ILE A 487 0.24 -1.84 -20.54
C ILE A 487 -1.29 -1.86 -20.59
N GLY A 488 -1.96 -2.61 -19.71
CA GLY A 488 -3.41 -2.72 -19.70
C GLY A 488 -4.15 -1.41 -19.38
N TRP A 489 -3.60 -0.61 -18.46
CA TRP A 489 -4.22 0.64 -18.01
C TRP A 489 -3.84 1.85 -18.86
N ILE A 490 -2.54 2.01 -19.13
CA ILE A 490 -1.99 3.22 -19.77
C ILE A 490 -1.76 3.00 -21.27
N GLY A 491 -1.53 1.77 -21.71
CA GLY A 491 -1.25 1.45 -23.10
C GLY A 491 -2.29 1.96 -24.10
N PRO A 492 -3.60 1.76 -23.86
CA PRO A 492 -4.65 2.32 -24.72
C PRO A 492 -4.61 3.86 -24.78
N ALA A 493 -4.34 4.52 -23.65
CA ALA A 493 -4.25 5.99 -23.59
C ALA A 493 -3.03 6.53 -24.36
N LEU A 494 -1.93 5.77 -24.36
CA LEU A 494 -0.71 6.08 -25.13
C LEU A 494 -0.79 5.64 -26.59
N LYS A 495 -1.89 5.02 -27.02
CA LYS A 495 -2.06 4.45 -28.37
C LYS A 495 -0.90 3.53 -28.77
N LEU A 496 -0.49 2.66 -27.85
CA LEU A 496 0.56 1.68 -28.13
C LEU A 496 0.15 0.72 -29.25
N PRO A 497 1.11 0.14 -30.00
CA PRO A 497 0.82 -0.85 -31.02
C PRO A 497 0.09 -2.07 -30.44
N ASP A 498 -0.82 -2.66 -31.23
CA ASP A 498 -1.68 -3.78 -30.78
C ASP A 498 -0.88 -4.95 -30.22
N TRP A 499 0.25 -5.30 -30.84
CA TRP A 499 1.11 -6.37 -30.33
C TRP A 499 1.62 -6.12 -28.91
N VAL A 500 1.79 -4.86 -28.50
CA VAL A 500 2.17 -4.50 -27.12
C VAL A 500 0.98 -4.65 -26.18
N LEU A 501 -0.20 -4.23 -26.60
CA LEU A 501 -1.44 -4.37 -25.81
C LEU A 501 -1.77 -5.85 -25.58
N ASP A 502 -1.53 -6.69 -26.59
CA ASP A 502 -1.78 -8.13 -26.57
C ASP A 502 -0.87 -8.90 -25.60
N LEU A 503 0.25 -8.32 -25.15
CA LEU A 503 1.06 -8.90 -24.07
C LEU A 503 0.32 -8.91 -22.73
N SER A 504 -0.65 -8.01 -22.54
CA SER A 504 -1.44 -7.97 -21.32
C SER A 504 -2.62 -8.95 -21.43
N PRO A 505 -2.79 -9.90 -20.49
CA PRO A 505 -3.93 -10.82 -20.52
C PRO A 505 -5.28 -10.09 -20.39
N TYR A 506 -5.28 -8.86 -19.87
CA TYR A 506 -6.46 -8.02 -19.75
C TYR A 506 -6.95 -7.45 -21.08
N GLY A 507 -6.07 -7.35 -22.10
CA GLY A 507 -6.47 -6.87 -23.43
C GLY A 507 -7.41 -7.83 -24.17
N HIS A 508 -7.37 -9.12 -23.80
CA HIS A 508 -8.15 -10.19 -24.44
C HIS A 508 -9.55 -10.35 -23.82
N LEU A 509 -9.81 -9.75 -22.66
CA LEU A 509 -11.10 -9.89 -21.98
C LEU A 509 -12.15 -8.93 -22.55
N PRO A 510 -13.44 -9.35 -22.65
CA PRO A 510 -14.52 -8.46 -23.02
C PRO A 510 -14.69 -7.36 -21.95
N LYS A 511 -15.05 -6.15 -22.40
CA LYS A 511 -15.34 -5.01 -21.52
C LYS A 511 -16.75 -5.16 -20.97
N LEU A 512 -16.88 -5.70 -19.77
CA LEU A 512 -18.16 -5.95 -19.12
C LEU A 512 -18.37 -4.98 -17.96
N PRO A 513 -19.61 -4.52 -17.68
CA PRO A 513 -20.85 -4.78 -18.43
C PRO A 513 -20.90 -4.07 -19.80
N GLY A 514 -21.71 -4.57 -20.74
CA GLY A 514 -22.04 -3.87 -22.01
C GLY A 514 -21.51 -4.48 -23.32
N SER A 515 -20.52 -5.38 -23.30
CA SER A 515 -20.05 -6.07 -24.51
C SER A 515 -20.51 -7.53 -24.59
N ASP A 516 -20.55 -8.07 -25.83
CA ASP A 516 -20.91 -9.47 -26.07
C ASP A 516 -19.86 -10.43 -25.50
N VAL A 517 -20.35 -11.46 -24.80
CA VAL A 517 -19.51 -12.49 -24.18
C VAL A 517 -19.31 -13.64 -25.16
N THR A 518 -18.05 -13.91 -25.51
CA THR A 518 -17.65 -15.14 -26.23
C THR A 518 -16.82 -16.03 -25.31
N ALA A 519 -16.94 -17.35 -25.45
CA ALA A 519 -16.22 -18.29 -24.59
C ALA A 519 -14.70 -18.36 -24.90
N ALA A 520 -14.31 -17.99 -26.13
CA ALA A 520 -12.97 -18.22 -26.65
C ALA A 520 -11.85 -17.54 -25.84
N PRO A 521 -11.92 -16.25 -25.47
CA PRO A 521 -10.84 -15.60 -24.71
C PRO A 521 -10.63 -16.23 -23.34
N PHE A 522 -11.71 -16.59 -22.65
CA PHE A 522 -11.64 -17.23 -21.34
C PHE A 522 -10.97 -18.61 -21.42
N LEU A 523 -11.33 -19.43 -22.42
CA LEU A 523 -10.74 -20.75 -22.62
C LEU A 523 -9.24 -20.67 -22.93
N TRP A 524 -8.81 -19.73 -23.79
CA TRP A 524 -7.40 -19.54 -24.10
C TRP A 524 -6.58 -19.08 -22.90
N LEU A 525 -7.09 -18.12 -22.11
CA LEU A 525 -6.43 -17.66 -20.89
C LEU A 525 -6.32 -18.79 -19.84
N LEU A 526 -7.38 -19.58 -19.67
CA LEU A 526 -7.36 -20.74 -18.76
C LEU A 526 -6.39 -21.82 -19.24
N ALA A 527 -6.34 -22.10 -20.54
CA ALA A 527 -5.39 -23.06 -21.12
C ALA A 527 -3.94 -22.60 -20.93
N LEU A 528 -3.65 -21.32 -21.18
CA LEU A 528 -2.33 -20.73 -20.96
C LEU A 528 -1.95 -20.77 -19.47
N SER A 529 -2.88 -20.43 -18.58
CA SER A 529 -2.69 -20.54 -17.13
C SER A 529 -2.35 -21.97 -16.71
N ALA A 530 -3.09 -22.96 -17.21
CA ALA A 530 -2.83 -24.37 -16.91
C ALA A 530 -1.44 -24.82 -17.40
N LEU A 531 -1.04 -24.43 -18.62
CA LEU A 531 0.28 -24.72 -19.18
C LEU A 531 1.41 -24.16 -18.29
N LEU A 532 1.32 -22.86 -17.95
CA LEU A 532 2.31 -22.17 -17.12
C LEU A 532 2.41 -22.77 -15.71
N LEU A 533 1.26 -23.10 -15.12
CA LEU A 533 1.19 -23.75 -13.80
C LEU A 533 1.87 -25.12 -13.81
N VAL A 534 1.55 -25.96 -14.80
CA VAL A 534 2.13 -27.30 -14.94
C VAL A 534 3.63 -27.21 -15.17
N ALA A 535 4.08 -26.30 -16.04
CA ALA A 535 5.50 -26.07 -16.29
C ALA A 535 6.24 -25.60 -15.02
N GLY A 536 5.66 -24.67 -14.26
CA GLY A 536 6.21 -24.20 -12.99
C GLY A 536 6.31 -25.30 -11.93
N LEU A 537 5.26 -26.10 -11.76
CA LEU A 537 5.27 -27.24 -10.84
C LEU A 537 6.24 -28.34 -11.27
N ALA A 538 6.38 -28.59 -12.58
CA ALA A 538 7.35 -29.53 -13.12
C ALA A 538 8.79 -29.07 -12.87
N GLY A 539 9.07 -27.77 -13.02
CA GLY A 539 10.35 -27.15 -12.66
C GLY A 539 10.63 -27.29 -11.16
N PHE A 540 9.64 -26.94 -10.33
CA PHE A 540 9.75 -27.05 -8.87
C PHE A 540 10.03 -28.49 -8.39
N ARG A 541 9.39 -29.48 -9.03
CA ARG A 541 9.62 -30.89 -8.70
C ARG A 541 11.06 -31.34 -8.97
N ARG A 542 11.70 -30.81 -10.01
CA ARG A 542 13.02 -31.24 -10.47
C ARG A 542 14.18 -30.48 -9.81
N ARG A 543 13.98 -29.23 -9.39
CA ARG A 543 15.05 -28.42 -8.79
C ARG A 543 15.34 -28.78 -7.34
N ASP A 544 16.54 -28.45 -6.87
CA ASP A 544 16.87 -28.53 -5.45
C ASP A 544 16.17 -27.42 -4.64
N ILE A 545 15.98 -27.69 -3.36
CA ILE A 545 15.35 -26.77 -2.40
C ILE A 545 16.47 -26.11 -1.60
N GLY A 546 16.41 -24.78 -1.52
CA GLY A 546 17.45 -23.88 -0.99
C GLY A 546 17.36 -22.52 -1.64
#